data_AF-A0A9D4CQ69-F1
#
_entry.id   AF-A0A9D4CQ69-F1
#
_cell.length_a   1.000
_cell.length_b   1.000
_cell.length_c   1.000
_cell.angle_alpha   90.00
_cell.angle_beta   90.00
_cell.angle_gamma   90.00
#
_symmetry.space_group_name_H-M   'P 1'
#
loop_
_entity.id
_entity.type
_entity.pdbx_description
1 polymer ?
#
loop_
_entity_poly.entity_id
_entity_poly.type
_entity_poly.pdbx_seq_one_letter_code
_entity_poly.pdbx_strand_id
1 'polypeptide(L)'
;MQVTGSSFQLEANVFKLCHLLDIELIKHKAAIEEICLGASRELELEIKMRVTEEEWTEQVLVFEPYKRRGPIYLDKVSTERLLEQLEDAQALLANMLTSRYIGPLRDGAAGWAEKLKEVAEVLELWLEVQDLWQYLEAVFCNQVAARELPQEAKRFARIDKSWTKMMKRAFDTRNVLQCCHGGEVPKAVLLRHVHEELEICFKSLMGYLDNKRRVFPRFYFVSDPILLAILSRPTDLESVKPHLKSLFACIHDVKLEETRSGPMEPTDEVGFPGSSTGIRSVTPGSRAKTSSILSQHNRGETPPKIDKRLAQIYRKRKSANQQSIRKVFQQSISANQQSISANQQSISAKAYQG
;
A
#
# COMPACT_ATOMS: atom_id res chain seq x y z
N MET A 1 13.52 50.31 23.40
CA MET A 1 12.51 51.18 24.06
C MET A 1 12.14 50.65 25.44
N GLN A 2 11.61 49.42 25.57
CA GLN A 2 11.30 48.85 26.91
C GLN A 2 12.52 48.76 27.84
N VAL A 3 13.68 48.32 27.33
CA VAL A 3 14.91 48.17 28.15
C VAL A 3 15.50 49.50 28.60
N THR A 4 15.38 50.55 27.80
CA THR A 4 16.00 51.86 28.05
C THR A 4 15.02 52.88 28.65
N GLY A 5 13.74 52.52 28.82
CA GLY A 5 12.68 53.42 29.30
C GLY A 5 12.40 54.64 28.41
N SER A 6 13.04 54.70 27.24
CA SER A 6 13.04 55.85 26.34
C SER A 6 12.27 55.52 25.06
N SER A 7 11.44 56.48 24.62
CA SER A 7 10.71 56.43 23.36
C SER A 7 11.40 57.33 22.35
N PHE A 8 11.69 56.83 21.16
CA PHE A 8 12.31 57.60 20.08
C PHE A 8 11.65 57.26 18.75
N GLN A 9 11.37 58.25 17.91
CA GLN A 9 10.71 58.01 16.63
C GLN A 9 11.69 57.34 15.65
N LEU A 10 11.31 56.17 15.12
CA LEU A 10 12.09 55.35 14.18
C LEU A 10 12.07 55.89 12.73
N GLU A 11 11.43 57.04 12.51
CA GLU A 11 11.35 57.68 11.19
C GLU A 11 12.74 58.16 10.76
N ALA A 12 13.12 57.85 9.50
CA ALA A 12 14.46 58.11 8.96
C ALA A 12 14.87 59.60 9.00
N ASN A 13 13.91 60.52 9.04
CA ASN A 13 14.15 61.97 9.09
C ASN A 13 14.30 62.52 10.52
N VAL A 14 13.98 61.72 11.55
CA VAL A 14 13.92 62.14 12.95
C VAL A 14 14.97 61.41 13.80
N PHE A 15 15.33 60.17 13.44
CA PHE A 15 16.32 59.38 14.15
C PHE A 15 17.75 59.85 13.85
N LYS A 16 18.37 60.57 14.78
CA LYS A 16 19.75 61.08 14.69
C LYS A 16 20.67 60.38 15.69
N LEU A 17 21.96 60.32 15.39
CA LEU A 17 22.99 59.69 16.24
C LEU A 17 23.06 60.28 17.66
N CYS A 18 22.76 61.57 17.82
CA CYS A 18 22.70 62.22 19.14
C CYS A 18 21.69 61.53 20.07
N HIS A 19 20.51 61.15 19.57
CA HIS A 19 19.51 60.45 20.36
C HIS A 19 20.00 59.08 20.85
N LEU A 20 20.93 58.43 20.13
CA LEU A 20 21.52 57.16 20.52
C LEU A 20 22.54 57.34 21.66
N LEU A 21 23.32 58.43 21.62
CA LEU A 21 24.30 58.77 22.66
C LEU A 21 23.62 59.19 23.97
N ASP A 22 22.51 59.94 23.86
CA ASP A 22 21.72 60.42 25.00
C ASP A 22 21.05 59.28 25.80
N ILE A 23 20.82 58.13 25.17
CA ILE A 23 20.20 56.94 25.79
C ILE A 23 21.21 56.10 26.60
N GLU A 24 22.51 56.43 26.51
CA GLU A 24 23.58 55.73 27.25
C GLU A 24 23.50 54.19 27.13
N LEU A 25 23.30 53.66 25.91
CA LEU A 25 23.12 52.22 25.65
C LEU A 25 24.19 51.31 26.27
N ILE A 26 25.38 51.84 26.52
CA ILE A 26 26.48 51.13 27.19
C ILE A 26 26.07 50.64 28.59
N LYS A 27 25.23 51.39 29.32
CA LYS A 27 24.71 50.97 30.64
C LYS A 27 23.80 49.74 30.57
N HIS A 28 23.16 49.52 29.42
CA HIS A 28 22.24 48.41 29.17
C HIS A 28 22.82 47.35 28.23
N LYS A 29 24.15 47.32 28.04
CA LYS A 29 24.84 46.44 27.08
C LYS A 29 24.35 44.99 27.12
N ALA A 30 24.29 44.38 28.30
CA ALA A 30 23.91 42.97 28.44
C ALA A 30 22.48 42.68 27.94
N ALA A 31 21.53 43.58 28.22
CA ALA A 31 20.15 43.44 27.76
C ALA A 31 20.02 43.68 26.25
N ILE A 32 20.84 44.57 25.68
CA ILE A 32 20.89 44.79 24.23
C ILE A 32 21.50 43.58 23.53
N GLU A 33 22.56 43.00 24.07
CA GLU A 33 23.16 41.76 23.55
C GLU A 33 22.16 40.60 23.56
N GLU A 34 21.34 40.47 24.61
CA GLU A 34 20.25 39.49 24.66
C GLU A 34 19.18 39.73 23.58
N ILE A 35 18.79 40.98 23.34
CA ILE A 35 17.85 41.34 22.26
C ILE A 35 18.47 41.04 20.89
N CYS A 36 19.73 41.39 20.66
CA CYS A 36 20.43 41.09 19.41
C CYS A 36 20.53 39.58 19.16
N LEU A 37 20.77 38.80 20.22
CA LEU A 37 20.76 37.34 20.15
C LEU A 37 19.36 36.84 19.79
N GLY A 38 18.32 37.36 20.44
CA GLY A 38 16.92 37.03 20.14
C GLY A 38 16.56 37.30 18.68
N ALA A 39 16.86 38.50 18.19
CA ALA A 39 16.63 38.90 16.80
C ALA A 39 17.39 38.01 15.79
N SER A 40 18.63 37.63 16.12
CA SER A 40 19.41 36.71 15.28
C SER A 40 18.77 35.32 15.20
N ARG A 41 18.25 34.81 16.32
CA ARG A 41 17.54 33.52 16.38
C ARG A 41 16.17 33.57 15.70
N GLU A 42 15.46 34.69 15.81
CA GLU A 42 14.20 34.92 15.10
C GLU A 42 14.41 34.87 13.58
N LEU A 43 15.44 35.57 13.08
CA LEU A 43 15.79 35.55 11.65
C LEU A 43 16.15 34.14 11.17
N GLU A 44 16.89 33.37 11.96
CA GLU A 44 17.20 31.96 11.63
C GLU A 44 15.92 31.11 11.47
N LEU A 45 14.91 31.33 12.32
CA LEU A 45 13.62 30.63 12.25
C LEU A 45 12.79 31.10 11.05
N GLU A 46 12.77 32.40 10.79
CA GLU A 46 12.05 32.99 9.65
C GLU A 46 12.57 32.44 8.32
N ILE A 47 13.90 32.36 8.16
CA ILE A 47 14.52 31.78 6.96
C ILE A 47 14.14 30.31 6.80
N LYS A 48 14.22 29.51 7.87
CA LYS A 48 13.86 28.08 7.83
C LYS A 48 12.39 27.87 7.48
N MET A 49 11.51 28.68 8.08
CA MET A 49 10.09 28.64 7.79
C MET A 49 9.85 28.98 6.32
N ARG A 50 10.38 30.11 5.82
CA ARG A 50 10.19 30.53 4.42
C ARG A 50 10.64 29.48 3.41
N VAL A 51 11.81 28.86 3.63
CA VAL A 51 12.30 27.77 2.76
C VAL A 51 11.33 26.58 2.76
N THR A 52 10.81 26.22 3.93
CA THR A 52 9.82 25.15 4.06
C THR A 52 8.53 25.50 3.29
N GLU A 53 8.03 26.73 3.44
CA GLU A 53 6.83 27.18 2.73
C GLU A 53 7.00 27.15 1.21
N GLU A 54 8.13 27.67 0.71
CA GLU A 54 8.48 27.67 -0.71
C GLU A 54 8.56 26.23 -1.26
N GLU A 55 9.30 25.35 -0.58
CA GLU A 55 9.45 23.95 -0.98
C GLU A 55 8.09 23.24 -1.11
N TRP A 56 7.24 23.32 -0.08
CA TRP A 56 5.95 22.62 -0.07
C TRP A 56 4.92 23.23 -1.01
N THR A 57 5.03 24.53 -1.31
CA THR A 57 4.18 25.18 -2.31
C THR A 57 4.48 24.67 -3.72
N GLU A 58 5.72 24.28 -4.00
CA GLU A 58 6.16 23.81 -5.32
C GLU A 58 6.09 22.29 -5.50
N GLN A 59 5.85 21.49 -4.44
CA GLN A 59 5.80 20.03 -4.56
C GLN A 59 4.66 19.55 -5.47
N VAL A 60 4.99 18.58 -6.33
CA VAL A 60 4.08 18.01 -7.34
C VAL A 60 4.02 16.50 -7.24
N LEU A 61 2.81 15.94 -7.26
CA LEU A 61 2.56 14.51 -7.33
C LEU A 61 2.82 13.96 -8.73
N VAL A 62 3.47 12.81 -8.79
CA VAL A 62 3.79 12.10 -10.04
C VAL A 62 2.80 10.96 -10.25
N PHE A 63 2.17 10.95 -11.43
CA PHE A 63 1.21 9.91 -11.80
C PHE A 63 1.69 9.11 -13.01
N GLU A 64 1.49 7.80 -12.94
CA GLU A 64 1.77 6.83 -13.99
C GLU A 64 0.47 6.32 -14.64
N PRO A 65 0.55 5.92 -15.93
CA PRO A 65 -0.57 5.28 -16.60
C PRO A 65 -0.86 3.88 -16.05
N TYR A 66 -2.13 3.61 -15.70
CA TYR A 66 -2.58 2.30 -15.25
C TYR A 66 -3.42 1.58 -16.31
N LYS A 67 -2.88 0.47 -16.83
CA LYS A 67 -3.55 -0.39 -17.83
C LYS A 67 -4.15 0.44 -18.98
N ARG A 68 -5.48 0.42 -19.15
CA ARG A 68 -6.23 1.17 -20.18
C ARG A 68 -6.91 2.45 -19.64
N ARG A 69 -6.69 2.80 -18.37
CA ARG A 69 -7.47 3.84 -17.65
C ARG A 69 -6.80 5.21 -17.63
N GLY A 70 -5.58 5.33 -18.17
CA GLY A 70 -4.81 6.57 -18.23
C GLY A 70 -3.99 6.84 -16.96
N PRO A 71 -3.49 8.07 -16.76
CA PRO A 71 -2.62 8.46 -15.64
C PRO A 71 -3.43 8.62 -14.35
N ILE A 72 -3.80 7.51 -13.74
CA ILE A 72 -4.61 7.45 -12.51
C ILE A 72 -3.91 6.70 -11.38
N TYR A 73 -2.65 6.35 -11.55
CA TYR A 73 -1.89 5.62 -10.57
C TYR A 73 -0.80 6.53 -10.02
N LEU A 74 -0.85 6.77 -8.72
CA LEU A 74 0.16 7.57 -8.04
C LEU A 74 1.45 6.75 -7.96
N ASP A 75 2.57 7.32 -8.40
CA ASP A 75 3.84 6.62 -8.31
C ASP A 75 4.23 6.43 -6.84
N LYS A 76 4.33 5.17 -6.43
CA LYS A 76 4.61 4.81 -5.03
C LYS A 76 5.97 5.28 -4.58
N VAL A 77 6.99 5.17 -5.44
CA VAL A 77 8.37 5.45 -5.04
C VAL A 77 8.57 6.94 -4.79
N SER A 78 8.08 7.79 -5.68
CA SER A 78 8.12 9.24 -5.47
C SER A 78 7.26 9.67 -4.28
N THR A 79 6.09 9.04 -4.06
CA THR A 79 5.21 9.37 -2.93
C THR A 79 5.78 8.95 -1.58
N GLU A 80 6.39 7.76 -1.48
CA GLU A 80 7.08 7.30 -0.27
C GLU A 80 8.22 8.25 0.09
N ARG A 81 9.02 8.67 -0.91
CA ARG A 81 10.06 9.69 -0.71
C ARG A 81 9.48 11.03 -0.27
N LEU A 82 8.34 11.44 -0.82
CA LEU A 82 7.65 12.67 -0.43
C LEU A 82 7.18 12.60 1.03
N LEU A 83 6.69 11.43 1.48
CA LEU A 83 6.32 11.20 2.89
C LEU A 83 7.54 11.30 3.82
N GLU A 84 8.69 10.74 3.44
CA GLU A 84 9.95 10.91 4.22
C GLU A 84 10.33 12.39 4.35
N GLN A 85 10.27 13.16 3.25
CA GLN A 85 10.51 14.61 3.28
C GLN A 85 9.50 15.36 4.16
N LEU A 86 8.26 14.87 4.18
CA LEU A 86 7.18 15.45 4.98
C LEU A 86 7.40 15.23 6.48
N GLU A 87 7.86 14.04 6.88
CA GLU A 87 8.23 13.76 8.27
C GLU A 87 9.35 14.68 8.75
N ASP A 88 10.38 14.90 7.92
CA ASP A 88 11.47 15.83 8.22
C ASP A 88 10.98 17.27 8.38
N ALA A 89 10.10 17.74 7.49
CA ALA A 89 9.50 19.07 7.55
C ALA A 89 8.60 19.25 8.79
N GLN A 90 7.82 18.24 9.15
CA GLN A 90 7.01 18.23 10.37
C GLN A 90 7.89 18.27 11.62
N ALA A 91 8.98 17.50 11.66
CA ALA A 91 9.93 17.53 12.75
C ALA A 91 10.61 18.90 12.88
N LEU A 92 10.95 19.54 11.76
CA LEU A 92 11.47 20.91 11.74
C LEU A 92 10.45 21.90 12.34
N LEU A 93 9.20 21.89 11.88
CA LEU A 93 8.14 22.75 12.40
C LEU A 93 7.86 22.51 13.89
N ALA A 94 7.82 21.26 14.32
CA ALA A 94 7.67 20.89 15.72
C ALA A 94 8.82 21.47 16.57
N ASN A 95 10.07 21.33 16.11
CA ASN A 95 11.22 21.93 16.79
C ASN A 95 11.12 23.47 16.85
N MET A 96 10.69 24.11 15.76
CA MET A 96 10.50 25.57 15.75
C MET A 96 9.44 26.03 16.77
N LEU A 97 8.33 25.30 16.92
CA LEU A 97 7.27 25.62 17.87
C LEU A 97 7.70 25.51 19.35
N THR A 98 8.74 24.71 19.63
CA THR A 98 9.36 24.62 20.98
C THR A 98 10.35 25.75 21.27
N SER A 99 10.81 26.48 20.24
CA SER A 99 11.76 27.57 20.42
C SER A 99 11.14 28.74 21.18
N ARG A 100 11.89 29.31 22.13
CA ARG A 100 11.47 30.52 22.86
C ARG A 100 11.40 31.76 21.97
N TYR A 101 12.08 31.73 20.82
CA TYR A 101 12.18 32.85 19.87
C TYR A 101 11.11 32.78 18.77
N ILE A 102 10.14 31.87 18.84
CA ILE A 102 9.12 31.69 17.79
C ILE A 102 8.00 32.73 17.83
N GLY A 103 7.99 33.65 18.82
CA GLY A 103 6.87 34.54 19.16
C GLY A 103 5.98 34.98 17.99
N PRO A 104 6.47 35.82 17.06
CA PRO A 104 5.67 36.32 15.93
C PRO A 104 5.39 35.28 14.84
N LEU A 105 6.18 34.21 14.76
CA LEU A 105 6.07 33.16 13.74
C LEU A 105 5.20 31.97 14.19
N ARG A 106 4.79 31.94 15.48
CA ARG A 106 4.11 30.80 16.10
C ARG A 106 2.85 30.39 15.35
N ASP A 107 1.99 31.34 15.03
CA ASP A 107 0.70 31.05 14.39
C ASP A 107 0.89 30.54 12.96
N GLY A 108 1.84 31.12 12.22
CA GLY A 108 2.18 30.65 10.88
C GLY A 108 2.80 29.25 10.89
N ALA A 109 3.76 28.99 11.79
CA ALA A 109 4.38 27.68 11.96
C ALA A 109 3.36 26.61 12.39
N ALA A 110 2.42 26.96 13.28
CA ALA A 110 1.34 26.06 13.71
C ALA A 110 0.39 25.74 12.55
N GLY A 111 -0.02 26.75 11.77
CA GLY A 111 -0.86 26.54 10.59
C GLY A 111 -0.19 25.66 9.54
N TRP A 112 1.11 25.81 9.30
CA TRP A 112 1.86 24.92 8.40
C TRP A 112 2.02 23.51 8.96
N ALA A 113 2.24 23.36 10.27
CA ALA A 113 2.31 22.04 10.89
C ALA A 113 0.99 21.27 10.72
N GLU A 114 -0.16 21.92 10.89
CA GLU A 114 -1.47 21.31 10.63
C GLU A 114 -1.68 20.96 9.16
N LYS A 115 -1.33 21.88 8.24
CA LYS A 115 -1.43 21.63 6.79
C LYS A 115 -0.61 20.42 6.36
N LEU A 116 0.66 20.35 6.76
CA LEU A 116 1.52 19.22 6.40
C LEU A 116 1.05 17.92 7.06
N LYS A 117 0.48 17.98 8.27
CA LYS A 117 -0.14 16.83 8.92
C LYS A 117 -1.33 16.28 8.12
N GLU A 118 -2.22 17.14 7.66
CA GLU A 118 -3.33 16.72 6.80
C GLU A 118 -2.84 16.12 5.48
N VAL A 119 -1.80 16.73 4.88
CA VAL A 119 -1.17 16.20 3.66
C VAL A 119 -0.62 14.79 3.88
N ALA A 120 0.09 14.55 4.99
CA ALA A 120 0.62 13.24 5.36
C ALA A 120 -0.48 12.18 5.39
N GLU A 121 -1.53 12.45 6.18
CA GLU A 121 -2.65 11.52 6.37
C GLU A 121 -3.33 11.19 5.04
N VAL A 122 -3.55 12.20 4.20
CA VAL A 122 -4.15 12.01 2.88
C VAL A 122 -3.27 11.14 1.98
N LEU A 123 -1.96 11.39 1.93
CA LEU A 123 -1.03 10.63 1.06
C LEU A 123 -0.88 9.18 1.51
N GLU A 124 -0.77 8.92 2.81
CA GLU A 124 -0.71 7.56 3.36
C GLU A 124 -1.97 6.77 3.02
N LEU A 125 -3.15 7.33 3.33
CA LEU A 125 -4.44 6.73 2.98
C LEU A 125 -4.58 6.51 1.48
N TRP A 126 -4.02 7.41 0.66
CA TRP A 126 -4.02 7.26 -0.79
C TRP A 126 -3.30 6.00 -1.23
N LEU A 127 -2.10 5.75 -0.71
CA LEU A 127 -1.30 4.57 -1.04
C LEU A 127 -2.00 3.29 -0.57
N GLU A 128 -2.57 3.27 0.63
CA GLU A 128 -3.33 2.13 1.15
C GLU A 128 -4.55 1.81 0.27
N VAL A 129 -5.35 2.82 -0.06
CA VAL A 129 -6.52 2.68 -0.92
C VAL A 129 -6.11 2.23 -2.32
N GLN A 130 -5.02 2.78 -2.87
CA GLN A 130 -4.51 2.40 -4.18
C GLN A 130 -4.14 0.91 -4.24
N ASP A 131 -3.52 0.38 -3.19
CA ASP A 131 -3.09 -1.01 -3.11
C ASP A 131 -4.26 -1.97 -3.01
N LEU A 132 -5.21 -1.63 -2.14
CA LEU A 132 -6.42 -2.41 -1.98
C LEU A 132 -7.29 -2.37 -3.24
N TRP A 133 -7.42 -1.20 -3.86
CA TRP A 133 -8.12 -1.02 -5.12
C TRP A 133 -7.45 -1.80 -6.26
N GLN A 134 -6.12 -1.76 -6.38
CA GLN A 134 -5.37 -2.51 -7.41
C GLN A 134 -5.59 -4.02 -7.26
N TYR A 135 -5.56 -4.52 -6.03
CA TYR A 135 -5.84 -5.92 -5.74
C TYR A 135 -7.27 -6.30 -6.15
N LEU A 136 -8.27 -5.56 -5.66
CA LEU A 136 -9.68 -5.84 -5.95
C LEU A 136 -10.02 -5.66 -7.42
N GLU A 137 -9.40 -4.70 -8.13
CA GLU A 137 -9.56 -4.54 -9.57
C GLU A 137 -9.05 -5.76 -10.33
N ALA A 138 -7.89 -6.32 -9.95
CA ALA A 138 -7.38 -7.54 -10.57
C ALA A 138 -8.31 -8.74 -10.33
N VAL A 139 -8.98 -8.81 -9.17
CA VAL A 139 -9.92 -9.88 -8.85
C VAL A 139 -11.25 -9.71 -9.59
N PHE A 140 -11.90 -8.55 -9.50
CA PHE A 140 -13.23 -8.32 -10.08
C PHE A 140 -13.22 -8.06 -11.59
N CYS A 141 -12.06 -7.75 -12.19
CA CYS A 141 -11.90 -7.81 -13.64
C CYS A 141 -12.12 -9.24 -14.18
N ASN A 142 -11.96 -10.25 -13.33
CA ASN A 142 -12.29 -11.62 -13.67
C ASN A 142 -13.80 -11.88 -13.63
N GLN A 143 -14.38 -12.23 -14.79
CA GLN A 143 -15.83 -12.43 -14.93
C GLN A 143 -16.39 -13.51 -14.00
N VAL A 144 -15.60 -14.50 -13.59
CA VAL A 144 -16.09 -15.58 -12.72
C VAL A 144 -16.16 -15.14 -11.27
N ALA A 145 -15.13 -14.44 -10.77
CA ALA A 145 -15.20 -13.84 -9.43
C ALA A 145 -16.37 -12.86 -9.30
N ALA A 146 -16.63 -12.08 -10.35
CA ALA A 146 -17.77 -11.16 -10.40
C ALA A 146 -19.15 -11.87 -10.42
N ARG A 147 -19.22 -13.11 -10.93
CA ARG A 147 -20.45 -13.93 -10.91
C ARG A 147 -20.70 -14.57 -9.55
N GLU A 148 -19.64 -15.01 -8.87
CA GLU A 148 -19.74 -15.64 -7.55
C GLU A 148 -20.01 -14.61 -6.44
N LEU A 149 -19.52 -13.37 -6.59
CA LEU A 149 -19.70 -12.27 -5.66
C LEU A 149 -20.36 -11.05 -6.36
N PRO A 150 -21.64 -11.15 -6.78
CA PRO A 150 -22.28 -10.14 -7.62
C PRO A 150 -22.58 -8.83 -6.86
N GLN A 151 -22.85 -8.91 -5.55
CA GLN A 151 -23.12 -7.74 -4.72
C GLN A 151 -21.84 -6.90 -4.53
N GLU A 152 -20.73 -7.56 -4.19
CA GLU A 152 -19.41 -6.96 -4.06
C GLU A 152 -18.90 -6.42 -5.39
N ALA A 153 -19.10 -7.13 -6.50
CA ALA A 153 -18.72 -6.64 -7.83
C ALA A 153 -19.47 -5.34 -8.19
N LYS A 154 -20.77 -5.25 -7.88
CA LYS A 154 -21.55 -4.02 -8.08
C LYS A 154 -21.07 -2.88 -7.17
N ARG A 155 -20.74 -3.18 -5.91
CA ARG A 155 -20.18 -2.21 -4.96
C ARG A 155 -18.83 -1.70 -5.45
N PHE A 156 -17.93 -2.60 -5.83
CA PHE A 156 -16.61 -2.28 -6.38
C PHE A 156 -16.72 -1.41 -7.63
N ALA A 157 -17.63 -1.71 -8.56
CA ALA A 157 -17.83 -0.88 -9.76
C ALA A 157 -18.24 0.58 -9.44
N ARG A 158 -18.98 0.81 -8.34
CA ARG A 158 -19.31 2.16 -7.86
C ARG A 158 -18.07 2.85 -7.28
N ILE A 159 -17.32 2.13 -6.45
CA ILE A 159 -16.07 2.63 -5.85
C ILE A 159 -15.07 2.99 -6.95
N ASP A 160 -14.88 2.10 -7.92
CA ASP A 160 -13.97 2.25 -9.05
C ASP A 160 -14.22 3.51 -9.87
N LYS A 161 -15.50 3.84 -10.12
CA LYS A 161 -15.89 5.10 -10.77
C LYS A 161 -15.54 6.33 -9.93
N SER A 162 -15.81 6.27 -8.62
CA SER A 162 -15.51 7.35 -7.68
C SER A 162 -14.00 7.58 -7.58
N TRP A 163 -13.24 6.51 -7.38
CA TRP A 163 -11.78 6.47 -7.34
C TRP A 163 -11.17 7.06 -8.62
N THR A 164 -11.58 6.57 -9.78
CA THR A 164 -11.07 7.05 -11.07
C THR A 164 -11.34 8.55 -11.26
N LYS A 165 -12.52 9.04 -10.85
CA LYS A 165 -12.85 10.47 -10.93
C LYS A 165 -11.98 11.31 -10.00
N MET A 166 -11.73 10.83 -8.79
CA MET A 166 -10.86 11.47 -7.81
C MET A 166 -9.41 11.53 -8.31
N MET A 167 -8.87 10.42 -8.83
CA MET A 167 -7.52 10.36 -9.40
C MET A 167 -7.33 11.30 -10.58
N LYS A 168 -8.32 11.41 -11.47
CA LYS A 168 -8.25 12.35 -12.59
C LYS A 168 -8.19 13.81 -12.13
N ARG A 169 -9.03 14.18 -11.15
CA ARG A 169 -8.98 15.53 -10.56
C ARG A 169 -7.63 15.82 -9.91
N ALA A 170 -7.08 14.84 -9.20
CA ALA A 170 -5.75 14.95 -8.63
C ALA A 170 -4.65 15.13 -9.69
N PHE A 171 -4.75 14.39 -10.80
CA PHE A 171 -3.84 14.51 -11.93
C PHE A 171 -3.94 15.86 -12.65
N ASP A 172 -5.11 16.51 -12.64
CA ASP A 172 -5.30 17.84 -13.23
C ASP A 172 -4.65 18.94 -12.36
N THR A 173 -4.77 18.85 -11.04
CA THR A 173 -4.18 19.82 -10.11
C THR A 173 -2.67 19.61 -9.91
N ARG A 174 -2.23 18.35 -9.74
CA ARG A 174 -0.86 17.88 -9.50
C ARG A 174 -0.14 18.41 -8.26
N ASN A 175 -0.38 19.64 -7.84
CA ASN A 175 0.22 20.25 -6.66
C ASN A 175 -0.20 19.51 -5.39
N VAL A 176 0.76 19.14 -4.54
CA VAL A 176 0.53 18.33 -3.33
C VAL A 176 -0.42 19.04 -2.37
N LEU A 177 -0.16 20.32 -2.07
CA LEU A 177 -0.97 21.09 -1.12
C LEU A 177 -2.41 21.25 -1.63
N GLN A 178 -2.63 21.65 -2.88
CA GLN A 178 -3.98 21.77 -3.42
C GLN A 178 -4.69 20.41 -3.58
N CYS A 179 -3.91 19.34 -3.77
CA CYS A 179 -4.43 17.98 -3.84
C CYS A 179 -4.85 17.42 -2.49
N CYS A 180 -4.20 17.79 -1.38
CA CYS A 180 -4.50 17.22 -0.07
C CYS A 180 -5.22 18.19 0.88
N HIS A 181 -4.93 19.48 0.78
CA HIS A 181 -5.46 20.55 1.60
C HIS A 181 -6.36 21.47 0.78
N GLY A 182 -7.61 21.63 1.22
CA GLY A 182 -8.60 22.51 0.60
C GLY A 182 -9.82 21.79 0.00
N GLY A 183 -10.96 22.49 0.06
CA GLY A 183 -12.30 21.99 -0.31
C GLY A 183 -13.27 22.07 0.87
N GLU A 184 -14.59 22.06 0.59
CA GLU A 184 -15.62 22.09 1.65
C GLU A 184 -15.62 20.83 2.53
N VAL A 185 -15.08 19.71 2.02
CA VAL A 185 -14.96 18.44 2.73
C VAL A 185 -13.49 17.99 2.70
N PRO A 186 -12.88 17.67 3.86
CA PRO A 186 -11.53 17.14 3.91
C PRO A 186 -11.42 15.87 3.08
N LYS A 187 -10.44 15.81 2.18
CA LYS A 187 -10.26 14.67 1.27
C LYS A 187 -9.95 13.38 2.03
N ALA A 188 -9.33 13.48 3.21
CA ALA A 188 -9.14 12.36 4.13
C ALA A 188 -10.48 11.66 4.46
N VAL A 189 -11.57 12.40 4.67
CA VAL A 189 -12.90 11.80 4.97
C VAL A 189 -13.41 10.98 3.78
N LEU A 190 -13.30 11.53 2.57
CA LEU A 190 -13.71 10.84 1.35
C LEU A 190 -12.87 9.58 1.11
N LEU A 191 -11.55 9.69 1.29
CA LEU A 191 -10.62 8.58 1.16
C LEU A 191 -10.89 7.48 2.19
N ARG A 192 -11.13 7.84 3.46
CA ARG A 192 -11.52 6.88 4.51
C ARG A 192 -12.81 6.14 4.17
N HIS A 193 -13.83 6.84 3.69
CA HIS A 193 -15.07 6.19 3.25
C HIS A 193 -14.82 5.23 2.06
N VAL A 194 -13.98 5.61 1.09
CA VAL A 194 -13.59 4.72 -0.02
C VAL A 194 -12.81 3.51 0.51
N HIS A 195 -11.90 3.72 1.45
CA HIS A 195 -11.11 2.66 2.09
C HIS A 195 -12.01 1.65 2.80
N GLU A 196 -12.93 2.11 3.65
CA GLU A 196 -13.89 1.26 4.37
C GLU A 196 -14.75 0.42 3.41
N GLU A 197 -15.25 1.03 2.34
CA GLU A 197 -16.04 0.33 1.33
C GLU A 197 -15.22 -0.76 0.59
N LEU A 198 -13.93 -0.49 0.33
CA LEU A 198 -13.01 -1.48 -0.24
C LEU A 198 -12.68 -2.60 0.76
N GLU A 199 -12.49 -2.28 2.04
CA GLU A 199 -12.27 -3.27 3.08
C GLU A 199 -13.44 -4.25 3.21
N ILE A 200 -14.68 -3.75 3.11
CA ILE A 200 -15.87 -4.60 3.12
C ILE A 200 -15.81 -5.59 1.95
N CYS A 201 -15.50 -5.10 0.74
CA CYS A 201 -15.35 -5.97 -0.44
C CYS A 201 -14.23 -7.00 -0.24
N PHE A 202 -13.11 -6.59 0.34
CA PHE A 202 -11.98 -7.46 0.64
C PHE A 202 -12.32 -8.54 1.67
N LYS A 203 -13.00 -8.18 2.76
CA LYS A 203 -13.44 -9.13 3.80
C LYS A 203 -14.40 -10.16 3.22
N SER A 204 -15.39 -9.75 2.42
CA SER A 204 -16.29 -10.68 1.71
C SER A 204 -15.52 -11.63 0.78
N LEU A 205 -14.56 -11.11 0.01
CA LEU A 205 -13.72 -11.91 -0.89
C LEU A 205 -12.88 -12.94 -0.10
N MET A 206 -12.25 -12.54 1.00
CA MET A 206 -11.47 -13.45 1.84
C MET A 206 -12.36 -14.54 2.46
N GLY A 207 -13.55 -14.17 2.95
CA GLY A 207 -14.52 -15.14 3.47
C GLY A 207 -14.96 -16.16 2.40
N TYR A 208 -15.15 -15.71 1.16
CA TYR A 208 -15.43 -16.59 0.02
C TYR A 208 -14.28 -17.57 -0.26
N LEU A 209 -13.04 -17.08 -0.31
CA LEU A 209 -11.86 -17.91 -0.55
C LEU A 209 -11.66 -18.94 0.57
N ASP A 210 -11.87 -18.54 1.82
CA ASP A 210 -11.76 -19.45 2.97
C ASP A 210 -12.85 -20.52 2.94
N ASN A 211 -14.06 -20.20 2.51
CA ASN A 211 -15.10 -21.21 2.32
C ASN A 211 -14.69 -22.24 1.24
N LYS A 212 -14.14 -21.78 0.10
CA LYS A 212 -13.62 -22.71 -0.93
C LYS A 212 -12.46 -23.55 -0.41
N ARG A 213 -11.58 -23.00 0.43
CA ARG A 213 -10.50 -23.74 1.10
C ARG A 213 -11.00 -24.79 2.09
N ARG A 214 -12.10 -24.51 2.81
CA ARG A 214 -12.72 -25.49 3.72
C ARG A 214 -13.29 -26.68 2.97
N VAL A 215 -13.93 -26.44 1.83
CA VAL A 215 -14.46 -27.51 0.96
C VAL A 215 -13.33 -28.34 0.36
N PHE A 216 -12.21 -27.72 -0.01
CA PHE A 216 -11.05 -28.43 -0.54
C PHE A 216 -9.74 -28.00 0.15
N PRO A 217 -9.31 -28.73 1.21
CA PRO A 217 -8.17 -28.34 2.05
C PRO A 217 -6.83 -28.20 1.31
N ARG A 218 -6.67 -28.74 0.11
CA ARG A 218 -5.42 -28.52 -0.66
C ARG A 218 -5.27 -27.08 -1.14
N PHE A 219 -6.35 -26.30 -1.19
CA PHE A 219 -6.27 -24.88 -1.53
C PHE A 219 -5.57 -24.02 -0.46
N TYR A 220 -5.28 -24.55 0.74
CA TYR A 220 -4.41 -23.88 1.71
C TYR A 220 -2.94 -23.78 1.24
N PHE A 221 -2.51 -24.62 0.29
CA PHE A 221 -1.13 -24.61 -0.23
C PHE A 221 -0.92 -23.61 -1.38
N VAL A 222 -1.97 -22.93 -1.84
CA VAL A 222 -1.90 -21.93 -2.91
C VAL A 222 -2.22 -20.52 -2.39
N SER A 223 -1.51 -19.52 -2.92
CA SER A 223 -1.78 -18.11 -2.64
C SER A 223 -3.10 -17.65 -3.25
N ASP A 224 -3.73 -16.62 -2.68
CA ASP A 224 -5.04 -16.10 -3.12
C ASP A 224 -5.13 -15.79 -4.63
N PRO A 225 -4.12 -15.18 -5.30
CA PRO A 225 -4.19 -14.96 -6.74
C PRO A 225 -4.20 -16.25 -7.57
N ILE A 226 -3.50 -17.28 -7.10
CA ILE A 226 -3.47 -18.60 -7.76
C ILE A 226 -4.81 -19.32 -7.53
N LEU A 227 -5.32 -19.26 -6.30
CA LEU A 227 -6.62 -19.82 -5.96
C LEU A 227 -7.72 -19.19 -6.81
N LEU A 228 -7.74 -17.86 -6.91
CA LEU A 228 -8.65 -17.14 -7.79
C LEU A 228 -8.47 -17.54 -9.24
N ALA A 229 -7.22 -17.66 -9.74
CA ALA A 229 -6.97 -18.10 -11.12
C ALA A 229 -7.55 -19.49 -11.42
N ILE A 230 -7.43 -20.45 -10.48
CA ILE A 230 -8.02 -21.79 -10.60
C ILE A 230 -9.55 -21.71 -10.58
N LEU A 231 -10.12 -20.95 -9.64
CA LEU A 231 -11.57 -20.77 -9.50
C LEU A 231 -12.19 -20.04 -10.70
N SER A 232 -11.38 -19.28 -11.43
CA SER A 232 -11.85 -18.46 -12.55
C SER A 232 -12.11 -19.25 -13.83
N ARG A 233 -11.52 -20.43 -13.98
CA ARG A 233 -11.69 -21.29 -15.15
C ARG A 233 -11.77 -22.75 -14.70
N PRO A 234 -12.84 -23.14 -14.00
CA PRO A 234 -12.94 -24.49 -13.43
C PRO A 234 -13.05 -25.58 -14.49
N THR A 235 -13.52 -25.23 -15.69
CA THR A 235 -13.75 -26.17 -16.80
C THR A 235 -12.57 -26.31 -17.75
N ASP A 236 -11.61 -25.37 -17.73
CA ASP A 236 -10.46 -25.38 -18.64
C ASP A 236 -9.25 -26.01 -17.94
N LEU A 237 -9.09 -27.31 -18.18
CA LEU A 237 -8.06 -28.12 -17.53
C LEU A 237 -6.63 -27.71 -17.91
N GLU A 238 -6.42 -27.12 -19.10
CA GLU A 238 -5.13 -26.56 -19.51
C GLU A 238 -4.76 -25.31 -18.70
N SER A 239 -5.74 -24.50 -18.30
CA SER A 239 -5.50 -23.35 -17.42
C SER A 239 -5.17 -23.74 -15.98
N VAL A 240 -5.66 -24.89 -15.52
CA VAL A 240 -5.44 -25.41 -14.15
C VAL A 240 -4.12 -26.18 -14.06
N LYS A 241 -3.70 -26.83 -15.15
CA LYS A 241 -2.46 -27.61 -15.28
C LYS A 241 -1.20 -26.95 -14.70
N PRO A 242 -0.86 -25.67 -14.96
CA PRO A 242 0.31 -25.03 -14.36
C PRO A 242 0.22 -24.90 -12.84
N HIS A 243 -0.99 -24.88 -12.28
CA HIS A 243 -1.24 -24.74 -10.85
C HIS A 243 -1.32 -26.11 -10.13
N LEU A 244 -1.52 -27.22 -10.85
CA LEU A 244 -1.57 -28.58 -10.27
C LEU A 244 -0.26 -28.96 -9.57
N LYS A 245 0.89 -28.53 -10.11
CA LYS A 245 2.21 -28.71 -9.47
C LYS A 245 2.27 -28.10 -8.07
N SER A 246 1.56 -27.00 -7.85
CA SER A 246 1.50 -26.32 -6.55
C SER A 246 0.51 -26.96 -5.59
N LEU A 247 -0.46 -27.73 -6.09
CA LEU A 247 -1.47 -28.44 -5.29
C LEU A 247 -1.04 -29.88 -4.93
N PHE A 248 -0.16 -30.48 -5.73
CA PHE A 248 0.25 -31.88 -5.59
C PHE A 248 1.78 -32.01 -5.70
N ALA A 249 2.43 -32.32 -4.58
CA ALA A 249 3.89 -32.45 -4.51
C ALA A 249 4.49 -33.54 -5.41
N CYS A 250 3.68 -34.52 -5.84
CA CYS A 250 4.13 -35.66 -6.65
C CYS A 250 3.60 -35.66 -8.09
N ILE A 251 2.99 -34.56 -8.56
CA ILE A 251 2.49 -34.44 -9.94
C ILE A 251 3.31 -33.40 -10.69
N HIS A 252 4.16 -33.87 -11.61
CA HIS A 252 5.00 -33.01 -12.43
C HIS A 252 4.34 -32.63 -13.76
N ASP A 253 3.51 -33.48 -14.34
CA ASP A 253 2.78 -33.14 -15.56
C ASP A 253 1.55 -34.02 -15.70
N VAL A 254 0.53 -33.51 -16.38
CA VAL A 254 -0.70 -34.24 -16.70
C VAL A 254 -0.92 -34.11 -18.20
N LYS A 255 -0.97 -35.25 -18.90
CA LYS A 255 -1.34 -35.29 -20.31
C LYS A 255 -2.85 -35.47 -20.39
N LEU A 256 -3.50 -34.61 -21.16
CA LEU A 256 -4.92 -34.74 -21.49
C LEU A 256 -5.04 -35.57 -22.75
N GLU A 257 -5.88 -36.60 -22.70
CA GLU A 257 -6.19 -37.44 -23.85
C GLU A 257 -7.63 -37.11 -24.27
N GLU A 258 -7.80 -36.57 -25.47
CA GLU A 258 -9.12 -36.25 -26.03
C GLU A 258 -9.79 -37.54 -26.50
N THR A 259 -10.66 -38.11 -25.67
CA THR A 259 -11.55 -39.19 -26.12
C THR A 259 -12.62 -38.57 -27.03
N ARG A 260 -12.44 -38.69 -28.35
CA ARG A 260 -13.51 -38.43 -29.31
C ARG A 260 -14.60 -39.49 -29.08
N SER A 261 -15.70 -39.11 -28.46
CA SER A 261 -16.92 -39.93 -28.43
C SER A 261 -17.50 -39.96 -29.85
N GLY A 262 -17.11 -40.94 -30.66
CA GLY A 262 -17.84 -41.32 -31.87
C GLY A 262 -19.19 -41.96 -31.50
N PRO A 263 -20.16 -42.04 -32.45
CA PRO A 263 -21.44 -42.68 -32.21
C PRO A 263 -21.21 -44.14 -31.84
N MET A 264 -21.87 -44.59 -30.79
CA MET A 264 -21.83 -45.98 -30.32
C MET A 264 -22.58 -46.85 -31.35
N GLU A 265 -21.86 -47.56 -32.21
CA GLU A 265 -22.42 -48.72 -32.93
C GLU A 265 -22.29 -49.98 -32.05
N PRO A 266 -23.36 -50.78 -31.91
CA PRO A 266 -23.28 -52.05 -31.21
C PRO A 266 -22.91 -53.14 -32.21
N THR A 267 -21.74 -53.77 -32.07
CA THR A 267 -21.49 -55.08 -32.69
C THR A 267 -20.62 -55.96 -31.83
N ASP A 268 -21.01 -57.23 -31.88
CA ASP A 268 -20.58 -58.38 -31.12
C ASP A 268 -19.13 -58.83 -31.39
N GLU A 269 -18.55 -59.39 -30.34
CA GLU A 269 -17.70 -60.60 -30.31
C GLU A 269 -16.25 -60.66 -30.88
N VAL A 270 -15.38 -61.09 -29.93
CA VAL A 270 -14.13 -61.89 -29.94
C VAL A 270 -12.82 -61.44 -30.63
N GLY A 271 -11.77 -61.31 -29.80
CA GLY A 271 -10.36 -61.46 -30.20
C GLY A 271 -9.35 -60.73 -29.28
N PHE A 272 -8.58 -61.47 -28.47
CA PHE A 272 -7.36 -61.00 -27.77
C PHE A 272 -6.25 -60.60 -28.78
N PRO A 273 -5.12 -59.93 -28.43
CA PRO A 273 -4.65 -59.42 -27.13
C PRO A 273 -4.12 -57.94 -27.17
N GLY A 274 -4.00 -57.27 -26.02
CA GLY A 274 -3.23 -56.02 -25.95
C GLY A 274 -3.52 -55.19 -24.71
N SER A 275 -2.53 -55.09 -23.83
CA SER A 275 -2.54 -54.37 -22.56
C SER A 275 -2.93 -52.89 -22.67
N SER A 276 -4.09 -52.54 -22.12
CA SER A 276 -4.41 -51.18 -21.65
C SER A 276 -4.75 -51.24 -20.17
N THR A 277 -3.80 -50.86 -19.30
CA THR A 277 -4.08 -50.64 -17.87
C THR A 277 -4.89 -49.36 -17.72
N GLY A 278 -6.21 -49.51 -17.67
CA GLY A 278 -7.09 -48.53 -17.05
C GLY A 278 -6.74 -48.34 -15.58
N ILE A 279 -6.91 -47.11 -15.09
CA ILE A 279 -6.70 -46.73 -13.69
C ILE A 279 -7.69 -47.54 -12.83
N ARG A 280 -7.22 -48.65 -12.24
CA ARG A 280 -7.97 -49.37 -11.21
C ARG A 280 -7.65 -48.77 -9.84
N SER A 281 -8.72 -48.52 -9.09
CA SER A 281 -8.73 -48.24 -7.65
C SER A 281 -7.71 -49.11 -6.91
N VAL A 282 -6.79 -48.47 -6.18
CA VAL A 282 -5.73 -49.15 -5.41
C VAL A 282 -6.31 -49.63 -4.08
N THR A 283 -6.33 -50.95 -3.87
CA THR A 283 -6.31 -51.58 -2.53
C THR A 283 -4.86 -51.99 -2.18
N PRO A 284 -4.45 -51.95 -0.89
CA PRO A 284 -3.05 -52.07 -0.53
C PRO A 284 -2.62 -53.54 -0.32
N GLY A 285 -1.51 -53.94 -0.96
CA GLY A 285 -0.86 -55.21 -0.67
C GLY A 285 0.37 -55.51 -1.54
N SER A 286 1.52 -55.63 -0.89
CA SER A 286 2.76 -56.30 -1.34
C SER A 286 3.63 -55.69 -2.45
N ARG A 287 4.63 -54.93 -2.00
CA ARG A 287 6.09 -55.12 -2.20
C ARG A 287 6.53 -56.02 -3.38
N ALA A 288 7.25 -55.44 -4.36
CA ALA A 288 8.67 -55.77 -4.65
C ALA A 288 9.21 -55.17 -5.97
N LYS A 289 10.42 -54.60 -5.83
CA LYS A 289 11.61 -54.68 -6.70
C LYS A 289 11.65 -53.89 -8.02
N THR A 290 12.44 -52.83 -7.91
CA THR A 290 13.30 -52.18 -8.91
C THR A 290 13.89 -53.10 -9.99
N SER A 291 13.86 -52.65 -11.24
CA SER A 291 15.00 -52.82 -12.15
C SER A 291 15.10 -51.61 -13.09
N SER A 292 16.30 -51.06 -13.16
CA SER A 292 16.73 -49.97 -14.03
C SER A 292 17.16 -50.55 -15.38
N ILE A 293 16.81 -49.91 -16.50
CA ILE A 293 17.64 -49.93 -17.72
C ILE A 293 17.60 -48.54 -18.37
N LEU A 294 18.77 -47.89 -18.35
CA LEU A 294 19.12 -46.77 -19.22
C LEU A 294 19.33 -47.31 -20.65
N SER A 295 18.86 -46.58 -21.66
CA SER A 295 19.46 -46.61 -23.00
C SER A 295 19.43 -45.22 -23.61
N GLN A 296 20.57 -44.84 -24.18
CA GLN A 296 20.95 -43.51 -24.69
C GLN A 296 20.71 -43.39 -26.21
N HIS A 297 20.87 -42.14 -26.69
CA HIS A 297 20.95 -41.60 -28.06
C HIS A 297 19.61 -41.12 -28.65
N ASN A 298 19.49 -39.94 -29.29
CA ASN A 298 20.49 -39.01 -29.84
C ASN A 298 19.96 -37.55 -29.90
N ARG A 299 20.90 -36.63 -30.11
CA ARG A 299 20.86 -35.15 -30.05
C ARG A 299 19.93 -34.45 -31.05
N GLY A 300 19.50 -33.24 -30.68
CA GLY A 300 19.15 -32.17 -31.63
C GLY A 300 18.34 -31.02 -31.03
N GLU A 301 18.98 -29.85 -30.92
CA GLU A 301 18.41 -28.49 -30.79
C GLU A 301 18.05 -27.92 -29.40
N THR A 302 18.84 -26.93 -28.97
CA THR A 302 18.58 -26.01 -27.85
C THR A 302 18.11 -24.63 -28.36
N PRO A 303 17.14 -24.00 -27.68
CA PRO A 303 17.03 -22.53 -27.65
C PRO A 303 17.05 -21.99 -26.19
N PRO A 304 17.14 -20.66 -25.94
CA PRO A 304 18.27 -20.02 -25.29
C PRO A 304 18.14 -19.81 -23.76
N LYS A 305 19.29 -19.62 -23.12
CA LYS A 305 19.48 -19.36 -21.68
C LYS A 305 18.78 -18.06 -21.24
N ILE A 306 17.66 -18.17 -20.54
CA ILE A 306 17.11 -17.10 -19.72
C ILE A 306 18.06 -16.87 -18.53
N ASP A 307 18.52 -15.64 -18.42
CA ASP A 307 19.63 -15.22 -17.57
C ASP A 307 19.33 -15.46 -16.07
N LYS A 308 20.13 -16.32 -15.42
CA LYS A 308 19.90 -16.79 -14.04
C LYS A 308 19.83 -15.64 -13.02
N ARG A 309 20.41 -14.47 -13.33
CA ARG A 309 20.34 -13.26 -12.51
C ARG A 309 18.93 -12.68 -12.39
N LEU A 310 18.13 -12.67 -13.46
CA LEU A 310 16.77 -12.12 -13.44
C LEU A 310 15.81 -13.00 -12.61
N ALA A 311 15.95 -14.32 -12.71
CA ALA A 311 15.18 -15.26 -11.88
C ALA A 311 15.50 -15.15 -10.37
N GLN A 312 16.74 -14.78 -10.04
CA GLN A 312 17.20 -14.59 -8.67
C GLN A 312 16.73 -13.25 -8.08
N ILE A 313 16.72 -12.18 -8.87
CA ILE A 313 16.16 -10.86 -8.49
C ILE A 313 14.65 -10.98 -8.25
N TYR A 314 13.93 -11.70 -9.12
CA TYR A 314 12.49 -11.91 -8.98
C TYR A 314 12.15 -12.73 -7.73
N ARG A 315 12.95 -13.76 -7.41
CA ARG A 315 12.81 -14.54 -6.16
C ARG A 315 13.11 -13.71 -4.91
N LYS A 316 14.16 -12.88 -4.93
CA LYS A 316 14.49 -12.01 -3.79
C LYS A 316 13.40 -10.94 -3.55
N ARG A 317 12.91 -10.27 -4.59
CA ARG A 317 11.81 -9.29 -4.47
C ARG A 317 10.50 -9.93 -3.99
N LYS A 318 10.16 -11.13 -4.48
CA LYS A 318 8.96 -11.86 -4.04
C LYS A 318 9.05 -12.27 -2.56
N SER A 319 10.23 -12.72 -2.11
CA SER A 319 10.48 -13.07 -0.70
C SER A 319 10.41 -11.87 0.24
N ALA A 320 10.99 -10.73 -0.16
CA ALA A 320 10.97 -9.51 0.65
C ALA A 320 9.56 -8.96 0.81
N ASN A 321 8.79 -8.90 -0.28
CA ASN A 321 7.43 -8.40 -0.25
C ASN A 321 6.49 -9.31 0.57
N GLN A 322 6.68 -10.63 0.47
CA GLN A 322 5.92 -11.60 1.27
C GLN A 322 6.28 -11.56 2.78
N GLN A 323 7.49 -11.17 3.14
CA GLN A 323 7.90 -10.96 4.53
C GLN A 323 7.37 -9.63 5.09
N SER A 324 7.36 -8.55 4.31
CA SER A 324 6.76 -7.27 4.71
C SER A 324 5.25 -7.40 4.93
N ILE A 325 4.54 -8.06 4.01
CA ILE A 325 3.10 -8.32 4.15
C ILE A 325 2.80 -9.18 5.38
N ARG A 326 3.64 -10.18 5.67
CA ARG A 326 3.49 -10.99 6.91
C ARG A 326 3.73 -10.17 8.18
N LYS A 327 4.70 -9.25 8.18
CA LYS A 327 4.97 -8.38 9.34
C LYS A 327 3.80 -7.44 9.62
N VAL A 328 3.27 -6.80 8.58
CA VAL A 328 2.10 -5.90 8.71
C VAL A 328 0.89 -6.67 9.23
N PHE A 329 0.60 -7.85 8.66
CA PHE A 329 -0.52 -8.68 9.11
C PHE A 329 -0.37 -9.17 10.56
N GLN A 330 0.86 -9.50 10.97
CA GLN A 330 1.14 -9.95 12.33
C GLN A 330 1.07 -8.80 13.34
N GLN A 331 1.48 -7.59 12.96
CA GLN A 331 1.29 -6.38 13.76
C GLN A 331 -0.19 -6.03 13.93
N SER A 332 -1.01 -6.13 12.88
CA SER A 332 -2.46 -5.89 12.96
C SER A 332 -3.17 -6.91 13.86
N ILE A 333 -2.77 -8.18 13.83
CA ILE A 333 -3.32 -9.21 14.73
C ILE A 333 -2.94 -8.92 16.19
N SER A 334 -1.68 -8.56 16.46
CA SER A 334 -1.23 -8.22 17.81
C SER A 334 -1.92 -6.97 18.36
N ALA A 335 -2.11 -5.94 17.54
CA ALA A 335 -2.85 -4.73 17.92
C ALA A 335 -4.30 -5.07 18.27
N ASN A 336 -4.98 -5.88 17.46
CA ASN A 336 -6.37 -6.26 17.70
C ASN A 336 -6.52 -7.13 18.98
N GLN A 337 -5.56 -8.02 19.25
CA GLN A 337 -5.54 -8.80 20.51
C GLN A 337 -5.36 -7.90 21.75
N GLN A 338 -4.53 -6.86 21.67
CA GLN A 338 -4.36 -5.88 22.74
C GLN A 338 -5.64 -5.06 22.97
N SER A 339 -6.33 -4.65 21.90
CA SER A 339 -7.62 -3.95 22.00
C SER A 339 -8.71 -4.81 22.64
N ILE A 340 -8.76 -6.11 22.30
CA ILE A 340 -9.70 -7.06 22.90
C ILE A 340 -9.41 -7.27 24.39
N SER A 341 -8.13 -7.39 24.76
CA SER A 341 -7.71 -7.52 26.16
C SER A 341 -8.05 -6.27 26.99
N ALA A 342 -7.80 -5.08 26.44
CA ALA A 342 -8.14 -3.81 27.09
C ALA A 342 -9.65 -3.65 27.30
N ASN A 343 -10.46 -4.04 26.30
CA ASN A 343 -11.92 -4.04 26.44
C ASN A 343 -12.42 -5.04 27.49
N GLN A 344 -11.84 -6.25 27.56
CA GLN A 344 -12.19 -7.23 28.60
C GLN A 344 -11.85 -6.73 30.00
N GLN A 345 -10.71 -6.05 30.18
CA GLN A 345 -10.33 -5.44 31.45
C GLN A 345 -11.25 -4.28 31.83
N SER A 346 -11.67 -3.45 30.88
CA SER A 346 -12.60 -2.34 31.13
C SER A 346 -14.00 -2.83 31.49
N ILE A 347 -14.46 -3.92 30.87
CA ILE A 347 -15.74 -4.57 31.21
C ILE A 347 -15.67 -5.19 32.61
N SER A 348 -14.56 -5.85 32.95
CA SER A 348 -14.35 -6.41 34.29
C SER A 348 -14.30 -5.31 35.36
N ALA A 349 -13.60 -4.20 35.12
CA ALA A 349 -13.52 -3.09 36.07
C ALA A 349 -14.88 -2.43 36.33
N LYS A 350 -15.75 -2.33 35.32
CA LYS A 350 -17.12 -1.82 35.47
C LYS A 350 -18.06 -2.76 36.23
N ALA A 351 -17.79 -4.07 36.22
CA ALA A 351 -18.58 -5.06 36.95
C ALA A 351 -18.26 -5.13 38.46
N TYR A 352 -17.17 -4.51 38.92
CA TYR A 352 -16.77 -4.46 40.34
C TYR A 352 -17.09 -3.12 41.03
N GLN A 353 -17.65 -2.13 40.31
CA GLN A 353 -18.00 -0.81 40.85
C GLN A 353 -19.52 -0.55 40.97
N GLY A 354 -20.36 -1.55 40.71
CA GLY A 354 -21.79 -1.56 41.02
C GLY A 354 -22.11 -2.74 41.91
#